data_AF-A0A7C9GQ27-F1
#
_entry.id   AF-A0A7C9GQ27-F1
#
_cell.length_a   1.000
_cell.length_b   1.000
_cell.length_c   1.000
_cell.angle_alpha   90.00
_cell.angle_beta   90.00
_cell.angle_gamma   90.00
#
_symmetry.space_group_name_H-M   'P 1'
#
loop_
_entity.id
_entity.type
_entity.pdbx_description
1 polymer ?
#
loop_
_entity_poly.entity_id
_entity_poly.type
_entity_poly.pdbx_seq_one_letter_code
_entity_poly.pdbx_strand_id
1 'polypeptide(L)'
;MALKGLIIRQPWIEMILAGTKTWEMRSERTALRGPIALIEKGTGLVVGTAILSDSLPPLSPEDMGACRTNHGIPAEMSGEVGFKWFTPWVLTEARRLAQPVPYVHRSGAVIWVELDADVEMAVGSQSQMDPGPAPPIAKGPPAAVAGPLPTPGVSTGIVGVHIPLTGGNIRNGHFYLRVARSLLPVNAIGGSNKSAAGWPVTVNFASGETVETDVDGEKMIFRERAAVRRFFERVKPREGDRLLLERTAERHFRVSLAA
;
A
#
# COMPACT_ATOMS: atom_id res chain seq x y z
N MET A 1 -23.34 16.99 0.20
CA MET A 1 -22.05 16.62 -0.44
C MET A 1 -21.83 15.15 -0.15
N ALA A 2 -21.33 14.37 -1.11
CA ALA A 2 -21.05 12.95 -0.88
C ALA A 2 -19.95 12.77 0.18
N LEU A 3 -20.12 11.79 1.06
CA LEU A 3 -19.13 11.49 2.10
C LEU A 3 -17.80 11.01 1.46
N LYS A 4 -16.70 11.64 1.84
CA LYS A 4 -15.36 11.28 1.35
C LYS A 4 -14.68 10.30 2.30
N GLY A 5 -14.11 9.23 1.75
CA GLY A 5 -13.29 8.25 2.44
C GLY A 5 -11.80 8.53 2.29
N LEU A 6 -11.08 8.53 3.41
CA LEU A 6 -9.64 8.65 3.48
C LEU A 6 -9.01 7.26 3.66
N ILE A 7 -8.12 6.88 2.75
CA ILE A 7 -7.41 5.59 2.83
C ILE A 7 -6.18 5.73 3.75
N ILE A 8 -6.14 4.96 4.83
CA ILE A 8 -5.07 4.98 5.83
C ILE A 8 -4.53 3.56 6.02
N ARG A 9 -3.21 3.42 6.11
CA ARG A 9 -2.53 2.13 6.31
C ARG A 9 -2.36 1.80 7.79
N GLN A 10 -2.24 0.53 8.13
CA GLN A 10 -1.72 0.10 9.44
C GLN A 10 -0.27 0.56 9.63
N PRO A 11 0.18 0.87 10.86
CA PRO A 11 -0.60 0.86 12.12
C PRO A 11 -1.44 2.13 12.37
N TRP A 12 -1.31 3.13 11.50
CA TRP A 12 -1.81 4.50 11.76
C TRP A 12 -3.31 4.60 11.92
N ILE A 13 -4.07 3.82 11.12
CA ILE A 13 -5.53 3.81 11.20
C ILE A 13 -6.01 3.30 12.55
N GLU A 14 -5.37 2.26 13.09
CA GLU A 14 -5.70 1.72 14.40
C GLU A 14 -5.41 2.75 15.50
N MET A 15 -4.27 3.43 15.41
CA MET A 15 -3.91 4.47 16.37
C MET A 15 -4.93 5.63 16.39
N ILE A 16 -5.45 6.01 15.22
CA ILE A 16 -6.50 7.03 15.08
C ILE A 16 -7.80 6.56 15.73
N LEU A 17 -8.23 5.32 15.40
CA LEU A 17 -9.47 4.75 15.94
C LEU A 17 -9.40 4.46 17.44
N ALA A 18 -8.20 4.21 17.97
CA ALA A 18 -7.93 4.08 19.40
C ALA A 18 -7.79 5.44 20.12
N GLY A 19 -7.83 6.56 19.40
CA GLY A 19 -7.68 7.91 19.95
C GLY A 19 -6.24 8.27 20.37
N THR A 20 -5.27 7.40 20.09
CA THR A 20 -3.84 7.61 20.41
C THR A 20 -3.10 8.46 19.37
N LYS A 21 -3.72 8.71 18.21
CA LYS A 21 -3.20 9.55 17.13
C LYS A 21 -4.32 10.46 16.62
N THR A 22 -4.07 11.76 16.60
CA THR A 22 -5.04 12.77 16.17
C THR A 22 -4.67 13.43 14.86
N TRP A 23 -3.43 13.27 14.38
CA TRP A 23 -2.98 13.84 13.11
C TRP A 23 -2.70 12.74 12.09
N GLU A 24 -3.32 12.80 10.93
CA GLU A 24 -2.90 12.02 9.77
C GLU A 24 -1.85 12.80 8.96
N MET A 25 -0.65 12.25 8.79
CA MET A 25 0.46 12.96 8.16
C MET A 25 0.49 12.68 6.67
N ARG A 26 0.59 13.74 5.86
CA ARG A 26 0.63 13.68 4.38
C ARG A 26 1.75 14.56 3.84
N SER A 27 2.05 14.39 2.55
CA SER A 27 3.03 15.23 1.85
C SER A 27 2.47 16.58 1.41
N GLU A 28 1.15 16.71 1.33
CA GLU A 28 0.46 17.91 0.83
C GLU A 28 -0.70 18.30 1.75
N ARG A 29 -1.09 19.57 1.67
CA ARG A 29 -2.26 20.12 2.37
C ARG A 29 -3.55 19.70 1.67
N THR A 30 -4.66 19.78 2.39
CA THR A 30 -6.00 19.58 1.82
C THR A 30 -6.92 20.74 2.17
N ALA A 31 -7.77 21.13 1.22
CA ALA A 31 -8.84 22.09 1.45
C ALA A 31 -10.12 21.44 2.02
N LEU A 32 -10.21 20.10 2.03
CA LEU A 32 -11.37 19.40 2.55
C LEU A 32 -11.51 19.61 4.06
N ARG A 33 -12.75 19.83 4.52
CA ARG A 33 -13.12 19.89 5.94
C ARG A 33 -14.45 19.18 6.16
N GLY A 34 -14.69 18.74 7.39
CA GLY A 34 -15.95 18.11 7.81
C GLY A 34 -15.87 16.59 7.94
N PRO A 35 -17.02 15.90 7.96
CA PRO A 35 -17.08 14.46 8.15
C PRO A 35 -16.38 13.68 7.05
N ILE A 36 -15.60 12.68 7.44
CA ILE A 36 -14.92 11.75 6.53
C ILE A 36 -15.09 10.31 7.03
N ALA A 37 -15.09 9.38 6.09
CA ALA A 37 -14.96 7.95 6.36
C ALA A 37 -13.47 7.56 6.43
N LEU A 38 -13.14 6.58 7.28
CA LEU A 38 -11.81 6.03 7.42
C LEU A 38 -11.76 4.64 6.81
N ILE A 39 -10.95 4.48 5.77
CA ILE A 39 -10.79 3.25 5.01
C ILE A 39 -9.46 2.59 5.35
N GLU A 40 -9.50 1.32 5.72
CA GLU A 40 -8.28 0.55 5.93
C GLU A 40 -7.66 0.13 4.59
N LYS A 41 -6.40 0.53 4.37
CA LYS A 41 -5.71 0.26 3.12
C LYS A 41 -5.61 -1.24 2.86
N GLY A 42 -6.16 -1.67 1.73
CA GLY A 42 -6.04 -3.04 1.23
C GLY A 42 -7.16 -3.98 1.65
N THR A 43 -8.08 -3.56 2.53
CA THR A 43 -9.23 -4.38 2.94
C THR A 43 -10.48 -4.10 2.10
N GLY A 44 -10.59 -2.90 1.52
CA GLY A 44 -11.83 -2.48 0.85
C GLY A 44 -12.95 -2.16 1.84
N LEU A 45 -12.61 -1.90 3.10
CA LEU A 45 -13.58 -1.67 4.18
C LEU A 45 -13.44 -0.26 4.75
N VAL A 46 -14.58 0.40 4.93
CA VAL A 46 -14.73 1.54 5.84
C VAL A 46 -14.83 0.98 7.25
N VAL A 47 -13.91 1.38 8.13
CA VAL A 47 -13.78 0.84 9.50
C VAL A 47 -14.12 1.88 10.57
N GLY A 48 -14.29 3.14 10.18
CA GLY A 48 -14.53 4.24 11.10
C GLY A 48 -14.94 5.52 10.40
N THR A 49 -15.19 6.54 11.22
CA THR A 49 -15.47 7.92 10.79
C THR A 49 -14.62 8.88 11.62
N ALA A 50 -14.35 10.07 11.08
CA ALA A 50 -13.75 11.18 11.81
C ALA A 50 -14.20 12.51 11.22
N ILE A 51 -13.93 13.61 11.92
CA ILE A 51 -14.05 14.96 11.40
C ILE A 51 -12.64 15.44 11.03
N LEU A 52 -12.45 15.80 9.76
CA LEU A 52 -11.26 16.53 9.32
C LEU A 52 -11.46 18.01 9.66
N SER A 53 -10.91 18.43 10.80
CA SER A 53 -11.11 19.78 11.34
C SER A 53 -10.10 20.79 10.79
N ASP A 54 -8.87 20.36 10.52
CA ASP A 54 -7.85 21.24 9.95
C ASP A 54 -6.77 20.56 9.08
N SER A 55 -6.01 21.36 8.35
CA SER A 55 -4.82 20.98 7.59
C SER A 55 -3.75 22.04 7.85
N LEU A 56 -2.85 21.71 8.78
CA LEU A 56 -1.81 22.61 9.27
C LEU A 56 -0.67 22.76 8.25
N PRO A 57 0.18 23.79 8.36
CA PRO A 57 1.41 23.90 7.58
C PRO A 57 2.34 22.69 7.80
N PRO A 58 3.23 22.37 6.84
CA PRO A 58 4.25 21.34 7.03
C PRO A 58 5.13 21.64 8.25
N LEU A 59 5.36 20.62 9.07
CA LEU A 59 6.23 20.68 10.23
C LEU A 59 7.70 20.71 9.82
N SER A 60 8.51 21.43 10.58
CA SER A 60 9.96 21.31 10.49
C SER A 60 10.41 19.95 11.08
N PRO A 61 11.64 19.49 10.76
CA PRO A 61 12.19 18.29 11.39
C PRO A 61 12.24 18.36 12.93
N GLU A 62 12.41 19.57 13.50
CA GLU A 62 12.41 19.78 14.95
C GLU A 62 10.99 19.61 15.53
N ASP A 63 9.99 20.20 14.88
CA ASP A 63 8.58 20.12 15.30
C ASP A 63 8.01 18.70 15.18
N MET A 64 8.52 17.89 14.24
CA MET A 64 8.16 16.45 14.14
C MET A 64 8.47 15.69 15.43
N GLY A 65 9.57 16.03 16.11
CA GLY A 65 9.90 15.42 17.39
C GLY A 65 8.94 15.86 18.51
N ALA A 66 8.67 17.16 18.57
CA ALA A 66 7.80 17.77 19.58
C ALA A 66 6.34 17.32 19.48
N CYS A 67 5.82 17.15 18.26
CA CYS A 67 4.44 16.75 17.99
C CYS A 67 4.25 15.23 17.84
N ARG A 68 5.24 14.40 18.22
CA ARG A 68 5.18 12.94 18.07
C ARG A 68 3.96 12.31 18.75
N THR A 69 3.48 12.89 19.84
CA THR A 69 2.26 12.43 20.54
C THR A 69 1.01 12.56 19.67
N ASN A 70 0.97 13.51 18.74
CA ASN A 70 -0.17 13.72 17.85
C ASN A 70 -0.16 12.78 16.64
N HIS A 71 1.01 12.49 16.07
CA HIS A 71 1.13 11.71 14.84
C HIS A 71 1.75 10.31 14.99
N GLY A 72 2.43 10.02 16.10
CA GLY A 72 2.97 8.69 16.43
C GLY A 72 4.12 8.18 15.55
N ILE A 73 4.71 9.00 14.67
CA ILE A 73 5.76 8.56 13.74
C ILE A 73 7.10 8.47 14.51
N PRO A 74 7.78 7.31 14.51
CA PRO A 74 9.08 7.16 15.16
C PRO A 74 10.14 8.07 14.54
N ALA A 75 11.10 8.53 15.34
CA ALA A 75 12.15 9.44 14.91
C ALA A 75 13.01 8.82 13.79
N GLU A 76 13.24 7.52 13.88
CA GLU A 76 13.98 6.72 12.90
C GLU A 76 13.32 6.79 11.53
N MET A 77 11.99 6.69 11.48
CA MET A 77 11.21 6.77 10.24
C MET A 77 11.19 8.18 9.67
N SER A 78 11.05 9.21 10.50
CA SER A 78 11.10 10.60 10.04
C SER A 78 12.50 11.05 9.59
N GLY A 79 13.55 10.38 10.04
CA GLY A 79 14.94 10.63 9.64
C GLY A 79 15.36 9.93 8.34
N GLU A 80 14.51 9.07 7.76
CA GLU A 80 14.81 8.39 6.50
C GLU A 80 14.97 9.40 5.34
N VAL A 81 16.01 9.20 4.53
CA VAL A 81 16.26 10.02 3.35
C VAL A 81 15.06 9.90 2.39
N GLY A 82 14.42 11.03 2.10
CA GLY A 82 13.24 11.08 1.23
C GLY A 82 11.91 10.91 1.95
N PHE A 83 11.88 10.93 3.30
CA PHE A 83 10.65 11.10 4.06
C PHE A 83 9.95 12.41 3.68
N LYS A 84 8.62 12.39 3.53
CA LYS A 84 7.83 13.53 3.00
C LYS A 84 6.57 13.84 3.79
N TRP A 85 6.24 13.12 4.85
CA TRP A 85 4.98 13.31 5.58
C TRP A 85 5.11 14.35 6.69
N PHE A 86 5.24 15.60 6.28
CA PHE A 86 5.38 16.73 7.20
C PHE A 86 4.07 17.49 7.40
N THR A 87 3.05 17.27 6.57
CA THR A 87 1.80 18.05 6.64
C THR A 87 0.77 17.36 7.52
N PRO A 88 0.33 17.96 8.64
CA PRO A 88 -0.67 17.37 9.53
C PRO A 88 -2.09 17.64 9.04
N TRP A 89 -2.89 16.59 8.94
CA TRP A 89 -4.35 16.68 8.80
C TRP A 89 -4.96 16.34 10.15
N VAL A 90 -5.62 17.32 10.76
CA VAL A 90 -6.15 17.21 12.12
C VAL A 90 -7.48 16.49 12.09
N LEU A 91 -7.53 15.34 12.76
CA LEU A 91 -8.71 14.51 12.91
C LEU A 91 -9.25 14.65 14.32
N THR A 92 -10.55 14.92 14.42
CA THR A 92 -11.29 14.95 15.68
C THR A 92 -12.45 13.96 15.62
N GLU A 93 -12.96 13.56 16.78
CA GLU A 93 -14.12 12.67 16.88
C GLU A 93 -13.97 11.37 16.06
N ALA A 94 -12.76 10.81 16.03
CA ALA A 94 -12.53 9.53 15.39
C ALA A 94 -13.29 8.43 16.13
N ARG A 95 -14.11 7.68 15.41
CA ARG A 95 -14.95 6.59 15.94
C ARG A 95 -14.82 5.36 15.07
N ARG A 96 -14.71 4.19 15.70
CA ARG A 96 -14.78 2.90 15.03
C ARG A 96 -16.23 2.52 14.76
N LEU A 97 -16.51 1.98 13.58
CA LEU A 97 -17.81 1.40 13.27
C LEU A 97 -17.97 0.06 14.00
N ALA A 98 -19.18 -0.22 14.49
CA ALA A 98 -19.48 -1.51 15.11
C ALA A 98 -19.26 -2.67 14.13
N GLN A 99 -19.60 -2.46 12.86
CA GLN A 99 -19.32 -3.38 11.77
C GLN A 99 -18.66 -2.64 10.60
N PRO A 100 -17.50 -3.11 10.11
CA PRO A 100 -16.90 -2.56 8.90
C PRO A 100 -17.84 -2.63 7.70
N VAL A 101 -17.90 -1.55 6.93
CA VAL A 101 -18.77 -1.43 5.75
C VAL A 101 -17.93 -1.60 4.48
N PRO A 102 -18.20 -2.60 3.62
CA PRO A 102 -17.54 -2.72 2.33
C PRO A 102 -17.84 -1.52 1.43
N TYR A 103 -16.84 -1.08 0.66
CA TYR A 103 -17.03 -0.04 -0.35
C TYR A 103 -16.44 -0.46 -1.69
N VAL A 104 -17.00 0.07 -2.78
CA VAL A 104 -16.48 -0.16 -4.13
C VAL A 104 -15.43 0.91 -4.45
N HIS A 105 -14.19 0.46 -4.66
CA HIS A 105 -13.13 1.34 -5.12
C HIS A 105 -13.29 1.62 -6.62
N ARG A 106 -13.76 2.81 -6.98
CA ARG A 106 -13.74 3.25 -8.38
C ARG A 106 -12.30 3.54 -8.81
N SER A 107 -11.87 2.99 -9.94
CA SER A 107 -10.51 3.19 -10.48
C SER A 107 -10.13 4.68 -10.55
N GLY A 108 -8.97 5.04 -9.98
CA GLY A 108 -8.39 6.39 -10.06
C GLY A 108 -8.44 7.23 -8.77
N ALA A 109 -9.09 6.76 -7.71
CA ALA A 109 -9.14 7.44 -6.42
C ALA A 109 -7.88 7.16 -5.58
N VAL A 110 -6.91 8.09 -5.59
CA VAL A 110 -5.57 7.87 -4.97
C VAL A 110 -5.53 8.21 -3.47
N ILE A 111 -6.28 9.23 -3.02
CA ILE A 111 -6.23 9.74 -1.64
C ILE A 111 -7.64 9.83 -1.03
N TRP A 112 -8.59 10.37 -1.80
CA TRP A 112 -9.99 10.50 -1.42
C TRP A 112 -10.86 9.61 -2.31
N VAL A 113 -11.73 8.83 -1.70
CA VAL A 113 -12.77 8.06 -2.38
C VAL A 113 -14.11 8.71 -2.11
N GLU A 114 -14.89 9.04 -3.13
CA GLU A 114 -16.29 9.38 -2.92
C GLU A 114 -17.08 8.10 -2.70
N LEU A 115 -17.80 8.01 -1.58
CA LEU A 115 -18.58 6.84 -1.23
C LEU A 115 -19.95 6.89 -1.91
N ASP A 116 -20.45 5.72 -2.29
CA ASP A 116 -21.80 5.57 -2.83
C ASP A 116 -22.84 5.84 -1.72
N ALA A 117 -24.03 6.31 -2.11
CA ALA A 117 -25.09 6.70 -1.17
C ALA A 117 -25.46 5.58 -0.19
N ASP A 118 -25.46 4.32 -0.64
CA ASP A 118 -25.76 3.16 0.21
C ASP A 118 -24.69 2.95 1.30
N VAL A 119 -23.41 3.18 0.96
CA VAL A 119 -22.30 3.11 1.91
C VAL A 119 -22.38 4.27 2.90
N GLU A 120 -22.69 5.48 2.43
CA GLU A 120 -22.88 6.65 3.28
C GLU A 120 -24.03 6.44 4.29
N MET A 121 -25.16 5.90 3.84
CA MET A 121 -26.28 5.55 4.73
C MET A 121 -25.88 4.46 5.75
N ALA A 122 -25.19 3.41 5.32
CA ALA A 122 -24.76 2.32 6.21
C ALA A 122 -23.76 2.79 7.28
N VAL A 123 -22.87 3.72 6.92
CA VAL A 123 -21.95 4.37 7.85
C VAL A 123 -22.71 5.28 8.81
N GLY A 124 -23.56 6.17 8.30
CA GLY A 124 -24.33 7.12 9.11
C GLY A 124 -25.28 6.46 10.11
N SER A 125 -25.87 5.32 9.74
CA SER A 125 -26.75 4.52 10.61
C SER A 125 -26.02 3.98 11.85
N GLN A 126 -24.72 3.70 11.72
CA GLN A 126 -23.88 3.22 12.82
C GLN A 126 -23.29 4.37 13.65
N SER A 127 -23.05 5.54 13.05
CA SER A 127 -22.52 6.71 13.74
C SER A 127 -23.51 7.36 14.73
N GLN A 128 -24.82 7.08 14.61
CA GLN A 128 -25.86 7.54 15.55
C GLN A 128 -26.11 6.59 16.73
N MET A 129 -25.51 5.40 16.72
CA MET A 129 -25.53 4.50 17.86
C MET A 129 -24.25 4.73 18.68
N ASP A 130 -24.39 5.30 19.87
CA ASP A 130 -23.29 5.42 20.82
C ASP A 130 -22.74 4.01 21.11
N PRO A 131 -21.43 3.75 20.92
CA PRO A 131 -20.88 2.48 21.32
C PRO A 131 -20.73 2.54 22.85
N GLY A 132 -21.74 2.03 23.55
CA GLY A 132 -21.48 1.37 24.84
C GLY A 132 -20.32 0.39 24.65
N PRO A 133 -19.46 0.17 25.66
CA PRO A 133 -18.17 -0.48 25.49
C PRO A 133 -18.35 -1.85 24.83
N ALA A 134 -17.99 -1.95 23.55
CA ALA A 134 -18.05 -3.22 22.85
C ALA A 134 -16.95 -4.13 23.41
N PRO A 135 -17.25 -5.41 23.66
CA PRO A 135 -16.32 -6.32 24.30
C PRO A 135 -15.09 -6.56 23.41
N PRO A 136 -13.94 -6.93 24.01
CA PRO A 136 -12.77 -7.32 23.25
C PRO A 136 -13.15 -8.48 22.32
N ILE A 137 -12.89 -8.32 21.02
CA ILE A 137 -12.98 -9.41 20.05
C ILE A 137 -12.07 -10.52 20.59
N ALA A 138 -12.70 -11.64 20.93
CA ALA A 138 -12.06 -12.81 21.49
C ALA A 138 -10.93 -13.29 20.55
N LYS A 139 -9.70 -13.28 21.07
CA LYS A 139 -8.62 -14.10 20.53
C LYS A 139 -9.02 -15.55 20.69
N GLY A 140 -9.20 -16.27 19.57
CA GLY A 140 -9.18 -17.74 19.60
C GLY A 140 -7.82 -18.24 20.14
N PRO A 141 -7.77 -19.43 20.78
CA PRO A 141 -6.68 -19.79 21.68
C PRO A 141 -5.31 -19.94 21.00
N PRO A 142 -4.22 -19.80 21.79
CA PRO A 142 -2.85 -19.81 21.31
C PRO A 142 -2.35 -21.25 21.13
N ALA A 143 -1.81 -21.57 19.95
CA ALA A 143 -0.88 -22.68 19.82
C ALA A 143 0.54 -22.11 19.88
N ALA A 144 1.07 -22.00 21.10
CA ALA A 144 2.49 -21.85 21.32
C ALA A 144 3.17 -23.21 21.06
N VAL A 145 4.09 -23.27 20.10
CA VAL A 145 5.35 -23.99 20.30
C VAL A 145 6.45 -23.10 19.76
N ALA A 146 7.19 -22.48 20.67
CA ALA A 146 8.49 -21.91 20.38
C ALA A 146 9.44 -23.06 20.01
N GLY A 147 10.03 -22.98 18.82
CA GLY A 147 11.25 -23.68 18.44
C GLY A 147 12.22 -22.65 17.85
N PRO A 148 13.55 -22.81 18.01
CA PRO A 148 14.50 -21.72 17.96
C PRO A 148 14.66 -21.12 16.55
N LEU A 149 15.02 -19.84 16.53
CA LEU A 149 15.66 -19.15 15.40
C LEU A 149 16.63 -20.10 14.66
N PRO A 150 16.48 -20.30 13.34
CA PRO A 150 17.63 -20.55 12.50
C PRO A 150 18.28 -19.20 12.19
N THR A 151 19.47 -18.99 12.74
CA THR A 151 20.48 -18.08 12.19
C THR A 151 20.78 -18.45 10.73
N PRO A 152 21.35 -17.50 9.95
CA PRO A 152 21.30 -17.54 8.50
C PRO A 152 22.20 -18.65 7.93
N GLY A 153 21.56 -19.74 7.52
CA GLY A 153 22.14 -20.69 6.57
C GLY A 153 22.04 -20.10 5.18
N VAL A 154 23.17 -19.66 4.64
CA VAL A 154 23.34 -19.34 3.22
C VAL A 154 22.95 -20.59 2.42
N SER A 155 21.77 -20.56 1.81
CA SER A 155 21.41 -21.48 0.73
C SER A 155 21.21 -20.66 -0.53
N THR A 156 22.18 -20.82 -1.44
CA THR A 156 22.24 -20.28 -2.79
C THR A 156 21.20 -20.97 -3.68
N GLY A 157 19.92 -20.83 -3.31
CA GLY A 157 18.78 -21.37 -4.05
C GLY A 157 18.11 -20.28 -4.87
N ILE A 158 17.88 -20.53 -6.16
CA ILE A 158 17.10 -19.67 -7.03
C ILE A 158 15.70 -19.53 -6.43
N VAL A 159 15.36 -18.34 -5.89
CA VAL A 159 14.03 -18.08 -5.36
C VAL A 159 13.15 -17.54 -6.50
N GLY A 160 12.18 -18.34 -6.91
CA GLY A 160 11.20 -18.01 -7.96
C GLY A 160 9.81 -17.74 -7.40
N VAL A 161 9.12 -16.73 -7.92
CA VAL A 161 7.71 -16.42 -7.60
C VAL A 161 6.86 -16.49 -8.86
N HIS A 162 5.70 -17.15 -8.73
CA HIS A 162 4.71 -17.20 -9.81
C HIS A 162 3.82 -15.96 -9.80
N ILE A 163 3.69 -15.31 -10.95
CA ILE A 163 2.91 -14.09 -11.16
C ILE A 163 1.75 -14.42 -12.11
N PRO A 164 0.49 -14.32 -11.66
CA PRO A 164 -0.66 -14.56 -12.54
C PRO A 164 -0.79 -13.42 -13.57
N LEU A 165 -1.12 -13.78 -14.82
CA LEU A 165 -1.42 -12.85 -15.90
C LEU A 165 -2.93 -12.71 -16.10
N THR A 166 -3.38 -11.47 -16.12
CA THR A 166 -4.73 -11.08 -16.55
C THR A 166 -4.74 -10.69 -18.02
N GLY A 167 -5.91 -10.70 -18.67
CA GLY A 167 -6.03 -10.18 -20.04
C GLY A 167 -5.61 -8.71 -20.14
N GLY A 168 -5.82 -7.93 -19.08
CA GLY A 168 -5.38 -6.54 -18.97
C GLY A 168 -3.86 -6.39 -18.96
N ASN A 169 -3.14 -7.32 -18.32
CA ASN A 169 -1.67 -7.36 -18.32
C ASN A 169 -1.13 -7.57 -19.74
N ILE A 170 -1.69 -8.52 -20.47
CA ILE A 170 -1.27 -8.90 -21.82
C ILE A 170 -1.54 -7.75 -22.80
N ARG A 171 -2.77 -7.23 -22.85
CA ARG A 171 -3.15 -6.12 -23.75
C ARG A 171 -2.30 -4.86 -23.55
N ASN A 172 -1.92 -4.57 -22.30
CA ASN A 172 -1.18 -3.36 -21.97
C ASN A 172 0.33 -3.57 -21.84
N GLY A 173 0.82 -4.81 -22.01
CA GLY A 173 2.23 -5.15 -21.97
C GLY A 173 2.93 -4.83 -20.65
N HIS A 174 2.35 -5.30 -19.55
CA HIS A 174 2.95 -5.19 -18.21
C HIS A 174 2.45 -6.37 -17.36
N PHE A 175 3.09 -6.63 -16.23
CA PHE A 175 2.59 -7.56 -15.22
C PHE A 175 2.90 -7.05 -13.83
N TYR A 176 2.08 -7.43 -12.85
CA TYR A 176 2.19 -6.93 -11.49
C TYR A 176 3.23 -7.70 -10.67
N LEU A 177 4.21 -6.98 -10.15
CA LEU A 177 5.28 -7.49 -9.28
C LEU A 177 4.88 -7.52 -7.80
N ARG A 178 3.60 -7.32 -7.46
CA ARG A 178 3.12 -7.24 -6.07
C ARG A 178 3.44 -8.51 -5.28
N VAL A 179 3.19 -9.68 -5.88
CA VAL A 179 3.50 -10.99 -5.27
C VAL A 179 5.00 -11.24 -5.17
N ALA A 180 5.80 -10.61 -6.02
CA ALA A 180 7.26 -10.72 -6.05
C ALA A 180 7.96 -9.59 -5.27
N ARG A 181 7.24 -8.79 -4.48
CA ARG A 181 7.78 -7.64 -3.75
C ARG A 181 8.95 -8.02 -2.83
N SER A 182 8.90 -9.20 -2.23
CA SER A 182 9.93 -9.74 -1.34
C SER A 182 11.21 -10.14 -2.07
N LEU A 183 11.15 -10.45 -3.37
CA LEU A 183 12.32 -10.76 -4.19
C LEU A 183 13.06 -9.50 -4.63
N LEU A 184 12.36 -8.38 -4.74
CA LEU A 184 12.88 -7.12 -5.27
C LEU A 184 13.64 -6.33 -4.20
N PRO A 185 14.86 -5.86 -4.49
CA PRO A 185 15.56 -4.87 -3.67
C PRO A 185 14.66 -3.66 -3.41
N VAL A 186 14.63 -3.18 -2.16
CA VAL A 186 13.75 -2.06 -1.76
C VAL A 186 14.09 -0.80 -2.54
N ASN A 187 15.38 -0.56 -2.78
CA ASN A 187 15.89 0.57 -3.56
C ASN A 187 15.61 0.47 -5.06
N ALA A 188 15.27 -0.71 -5.59
CA ALA A 188 14.87 -0.87 -7.00
C ALA A 188 13.45 -0.34 -7.29
N ILE A 189 12.70 -0.03 -6.24
CA ILE A 189 11.34 0.50 -6.35
C ILE A 189 11.38 2.02 -6.31
N GLY A 190 11.14 2.63 -7.47
CA GLY A 190 11.07 4.07 -7.64
C GLY A 190 9.67 4.64 -7.44
N GLY A 191 9.54 5.95 -7.62
CA GLY A 191 8.27 6.67 -7.68
C GLY A 191 7.49 6.40 -8.96
N SER A 192 6.39 7.13 -9.14
CA SER A 192 5.45 6.93 -10.25
C SER A 192 5.96 7.41 -11.62
N ASN A 193 7.08 8.15 -11.66
CA ASN A 193 7.67 8.73 -12.88
C ASN A 193 9.17 8.43 -13.03
N LYS A 194 9.70 8.60 -14.26
CA LYS A 194 11.11 8.30 -14.59
C LYS A 194 12.11 9.16 -13.81
N SER A 195 11.73 10.38 -13.41
CA SER A 195 12.60 11.27 -12.62
C SER A 195 12.76 10.82 -11.17
N ALA A 196 11.88 9.94 -10.68
CA ALA A 196 12.00 9.28 -9.38
C ALA A 196 12.30 7.77 -9.55
N ALA A 197 13.07 7.39 -10.58
CA ALA A 197 13.41 6.00 -10.81
C ALA A 197 14.15 5.38 -9.62
N GLY A 198 13.83 4.13 -9.33
CA GLY A 198 14.59 3.31 -8.40
C GLY A 198 15.95 2.94 -8.97
N TRP A 199 16.76 2.28 -8.16
CA TRP A 199 18.03 1.74 -8.56
C TRP A 199 17.84 0.61 -9.59
N PRO A 200 18.54 0.63 -10.73
CA PRO A 200 18.25 -0.29 -11.83
C PRO A 200 18.46 -1.76 -11.44
N VAL A 201 17.57 -2.63 -11.90
CA VAL A 201 17.73 -4.07 -11.89
C VAL A 201 17.86 -4.57 -13.31
N THR A 202 18.65 -5.61 -13.49
CA THR A 202 18.80 -6.29 -14.78
C THR A 202 17.75 -7.39 -14.87
N VAL A 203 16.90 -7.32 -15.89
CA VAL A 203 15.85 -8.31 -16.15
C VAL A 203 16.16 -9.02 -17.45
N ASN A 204 16.43 -10.33 -17.36
CA ASN A 204 16.58 -11.23 -18.49
C ASN A 204 15.23 -11.90 -18.78
N PHE A 205 14.65 -11.60 -19.94
CA PHE A 205 13.49 -12.31 -20.43
C PHE A 205 13.93 -13.59 -21.13
N ALA A 206 13.24 -14.71 -20.88
CA ALA A 206 13.54 -16.00 -21.51
C ALA A 206 13.46 -15.97 -23.05
N SER A 207 12.88 -14.92 -23.64
CA SER A 207 12.95 -14.61 -25.08
C SER A 207 14.35 -14.23 -25.58
N GLY A 208 15.34 -14.08 -24.69
CA GLY A 208 16.73 -13.73 -24.97
C GLY A 208 17.06 -12.23 -24.78
N GLU A 209 16.07 -11.39 -24.47
CA GLU A 209 16.28 -9.96 -24.27
C GLU A 209 16.63 -9.64 -22.81
N THR A 210 17.69 -8.86 -22.59
CA THR A 210 18.09 -8.37 -21.26
C THR A 210 17.96 -6.86 -21.22
N VAL A 211 17.30 -6.32 -20.20
CA VAL A 211 17.11 -4.87 -20.03
C VAL A 211 17.46 -4.42 -18.61
N GLU A 212 17.94 -3.19 -18.50
CA GLU A 212 18.04 -2.49 -17.21
C GLU A 212 16.79 -1.65 -16.98
N THR A 213 16.15 -1.82 -15.83
CA THR A 213 14.93 -1.10 -15.50
C THR A 213 14.75 -0.98 -13.99
N ASP A 214 13.86 -0.12 -13.53
CA ASP A 214 13.42 -0.07 -12.15
C ASP A 214 11.95 -0.50 -12.04
N VAL A 215 11.43 -0.50 -10.82
CA VAL A 215 10.04 -0.82 -10.54
C VAL A 215 9.27 0.46 -10.24
N ASP A 216 8.20 0.73 -10.97
CA ASP A 216 7.23 1.77 -10.62
C ASP A 216 6.56 1.34 -9.30
N GLY A 217 6.83 2.05 -8.20
CA GLY A 217 6.36 1.69 -6.87
C GLY A 217 4.88 1.90 -6.63
N GLU A 218 4.19 2.65 -7.49
CA GLU A 218 2.74 2.82 -7.43
C GLU A 218 2.05 1.64 -8.12
N LYS A 219 2.43 1.39 -9.37
CA LYS A 219 1.82 0.34 -10.21
C LYS A 219 2.37 -1.05 -9.89
N MET A 220 3.53 -1.12 -9.24
CA MET A 220 4.29 -2.34 -9.00
C MET A 220 4.51 -3.10 -10.31
N ILE A 221 5.08 -2.44 -11.30
CA ILE A 221 5.42 -3.02 -12.62
C ILE A 221 6.86 -2.63 -12.98
N PHE A 222 7.50 -3.40 -13.85
CA PHE A 222 8.73 -2.91 -14.48
C PHE A 222 8.43 -1.66 -15.29
N ARG A 223 9.24 -0.61 -15.11
CA ARG A 223 9.03 0.66 -15.79
C ARG A 223 9.25 0.54 -17.30
N GLU A 224 10.16 -0.34 -17.71
CA GLU A 224 10.43 -0.63 -19.12
C GLU A 224 9.36 -1.55 -19.73
N ARG A 225 8.17 -0.96 -19.96
CA ARG A 225 7.00 -1.66 -20.51
C ARG A 225 7.20 -2.13 -21.95
N ALA A 226 8.09 -1.51 -22.73
CA ALA A 226 8.30 -1.92 -24.11
C ALA A 226 8.99 -3.29 -24.18
N ALA A 227 9.93 -3.56 -23.26
CA ALA A 227 10.56 -4.88 -23.15
C ALA A 227 9.55 -5.97 -22.77
N VAL A 228 8.63 -5.68 -21.85
CA VAL A 228 7.56 -6.61 -21.47
C VAL A 228 6.61 -6.88 -22.65
N ARG A 229 6.26 -5.85 -23.45
CA ARG A 229 5.48 -6.03 -24.69
C ARG A 229 6.17 -6.98 -25.67
N ARG A 230 7.45 -6.72 -25.99
CA ARG A 230 8.22 -7.57 -26.90
C ARG A 230 8.33 -9.01 -26.40
N PHE A 231 8.47 -9.20 -25.09
CA PHE A 231 8.43 -10.52 -24.47
C PHE A 231 7.08 -11.22 -24.72
N PHE A 232 5.96 -10.55 -24.45
CA PHE A 232 4.61 -11.11 -24.67
C PHE A 232 4.32 -11.42 -26.14
N GLU A 233 4.78 -10.59 -27.07
CA GLU A 233 4.63 -10.84 -28.52
C GLU A 233 5.33 -12.14 -28.96
N ARG A 234 6.45 -12.49 -28.31
CA ARG A 234 7.23 -13.70 -28.61
C ARG A 234 6.65 -14.95 -27.95
N VAL A 235 6.31 -14.88 -26.66
CA VAL A 235 5.85 -16.06 -25.89
C VAL A 235 4.34 -16.28 -25.98
N LYS A 236 3.59 -15.29 -26.47
CA LYS A 236 2.13 -15.32 -26.71
C LYS A 236 1.32 -15.92 -25.54
N PRO A 237 1.45 -15.35 -24.32
CA PRO A 237 0.74 -15.86 -23.16
C PRO A 237 -0.76 -15.61 -23.29
N ARG A 238 -1.55 -16.41 -22.58
CA ARG A 238 -3.01 -16.33 -22.49
C ARG A 238 -3.42 -15.84 -21.11
N GLU A 239 -4.63 -15.30 -21.03
CA GLU A 239 -5.22 -14.93 -19.75
C GLU A 239 -5.37 -16.18 -18.87
N GLY A 240 -4.91 -16.09 -17.62
CA GLY A 240 -4.82 -17.23 -16.70
C GLY A 240 -3.44 -17.88 -16.63
N ASP A 241 -2.56 -17.63 -17.61
CA ASP A 241 -1.17 -18.11 -17.55
C ASP A 241 -0.40 -17.47 -16.40
N ARG A 242 0.71 -18.08 -16.02
CA ARG A 242 1.59 -17.59 -14.97
C ARG A 242 2.98 -17.31 -15.53
N LEU A 243 3.58 -16.21 -15.10
CA LEU A 243 5.01 -15.98 -15.29
C LEU A 243 5.76 -16.50 -14.07
N LEU A 244 6.97 -16.98 -14.28
CA LEU A 244 7.94 -17.23 -13.22
C LEU A 244 8.95 -16.08 -13.22
N LEU A 245 9.05 -15.37 -12.10
CA LEU A 245 10.11 -14.41 -11.83
C LEU A 245 11.12 -15.03 -10.87
N GLU A 246 12.35 -15.21 -11.34
CA GLU A 246 13.44 -15.82 -10.59
C GLU A 246 14.49 -14.77 -10.26
N ARG A 247 14.97 -14.74 -9.02
CA ARG A 247 16.14 -13.94 -8.66
C ARG A 247 17.41 -14.76 -8.91
N THR A 248 18.18 -14.38 -9.93
CA THR A 248 19.44 -15.07 -10.32
C THR A 248 20.67 -14.46 -9.65
N ALA A 249 20.60 -13.18 -9.26
CA ALA A 249 21.57 -12.51 -8.39
C ALA A 249 20.88 -11.37 -7.63
N GLU A 250 21.61 -10.60 -6.82
CA GLU A 250 21.02 -9.55 -5.97
C GLU A 250 20.10 -8.57 -6.71
N ARG A 251 20.53 -8.14 -7.91
CA ARG A 251 19.79 -7.22 -8.79
C ARG A 251 19.55 -7.79 -10.18
N HIS A 252 19.66 -9.12 -10.33
CA HIS A 252 19.43 -9.81 -11.59
C HIS A 252 18.24 -10.74 -11.46
N PHE A 253 17.31 -10.59 -12.40
CA PHE A 253 16.08 -11.35 -12.44
C PHE A 253 15.91 -12.03 -13.79
N ARG A 254 15.30 -13.20 -13.79
CA ARG A 254 14.86 -13.89 -14.99
C ARG A 254 13.33 -13.95 -15.01
N VAL A 255 12.74 -13.65 -16.16
CA VAL A 255 11.30 -13.76 -16.41
C VAL A 255 11.07 -14.82 -17.47
N SER A 256 10.27 -15.83 -17.15
CA SER A 256 9.85 -16.88 -18.07
C SER A 256 8.34 -17.13 -17.97
N LEU A 257 7.75 -17.74 -18.99
CA LEU A 257 6.40 -18.29 -18.89
C LEU A 257 6.50 -19.57 -18.07
N ALA A 258 5.72 -19.69 -17.00
CA ALA A 258 5.67 -20.91 -16.21
C ALA A 258 5.02 -22.03 -17.05
N ALA A 259 5.58 -23.23 -16.97
CA ALA A 259 5.05 -24.42 -17.63
C ALA A 259 3.77 -24.93 -16.95
#